data_AF-A0A673YNV9-F1
#
_entry.id   AF-A0A673YNV9-F1
#
_cell.length_a   1.000
_cell.length_b   1.000
_cell.length_c   1.000
_cell.angle_alpha   90.00
_cell.angle_beta   90.00
_cell.angle_gamma   90.00
#
_symmetry.space_group_name_H-M   'P 1'
#
loop_
_entity.id
_entity.type
_entity.pdbx_description
1 polymer ?
#
loop_
_entity_poly.entity_id
_entity_poly.type
_entity_poly.pdbx_seq_one_letter_code
_entity_poly.pdbx_strand_id
1 'polypeptide(L)'
;MAEVLSRRCVIMRLVDFSYERYQKALRQSAGAVVIILPKNMSTMPQDIVQQFMELEPEMLATETVVPVYFALEDDELLSIYTQTLTSSSSQGSSSAAEVLIHTATANGFQMVTSGAQSKAVSDWAITSLEGRLAGTGGEDLPTIVLVAHYDSFGVAPWLSYGADSNGSGVSMLLELARLFSRLYTYKRTHAGYNLLFFVSGGGKFNYQGTKRWLEDNLDHTDSSLLQDNVAFVLCLDTLGNGDNLHLHVSKPPKEGTAQYALLKEMETVASNQYPEVKFSMVHKKINLADDTLAWEHERFGIRRLPAFTLSHLNSHREVQRSSIMDVRSVKLSRNTKLIAESLARVIYNLTEKGAPGDLQIFTEQMQMQEEQLSSVVDWLTAQPRAAQLVDKDSSVVSTLEYHLGRYLKDVRRHYVKADKRDPEFVFYDQLKQTMNAYRVKPAIFDLLLAFCIAAYLGMEPAVHFCLFKQTHFKGKQHSLRSGVANLWAWPTHLTTLNKIEDSVFC
;
A
#
# COMPACT_ATOMS: atom_id res chain seq x y z
N MET A 1 34.14 -14.66 10.50
CA MET A 1 34.48 -13.38 9.84
C MET A 1 33.18 -12.67 9.54
N ALA A 2 32.84 -11.66 10.34
CA ALA A 2 31.65 -10.84 10.12
C ALA A 2 32.03 -9.76 9.11
N GLU A 3 31.69 -9.95 7.83
CA GLU A 3 31.67 -8.81 6.91
C GLU A 3 30.64 -7.81 7.44
N VAL A 4 31.13 -6.66 7.87
CA VAL A 4 30.31 -5.55 8.33
C VAL A 4 29.57 -5.01 7.10
N LEU A 5 28.26 -5.26 7.01
CA LEU A 5 27.38 -4.70 5.97
C LEU A 5 27.20 -3.18 6.10
N SER A 6 27.87 -2.51 7.06
CA SER A 6 27.82 -1.06 7.18
C SER A 6 28.22 -0.44 5.83
N ARG A 7 27.32 0.36 5.26
CA ARG A 7 27.41 1.00 3.91
C ARG A 7 27.01 0.13 2.71
N ARG A 8 26.64 -1.15 2.87
CA ARG A 8 26.07 -1.96 1.78
C ARG A 8 24.55 -1.90 1.80
N CYS A 9 23.94 -1.79 0.62
CA CYS A 9 22.49 -1.92 0.43
C CYS A 9 22.14 -3.39 0.23
N VAL A 10 21.19 -3.91 1.00
CA VAL A 10 20.69 -5.28 0.85
C VAL A 10 19.45 -5.25 -0.02
N ILE A 11 19.49 -5.93 -1.15
CA ILE A 11 18.36 -6.04 -2.08
C ILE A 11 17.74 -7.43 -1.90
N MET A 12 16.44 -7.49 -1.66
CA MET A 12 15.70 -8.73 -1.45
C MET A 12 14.49 -8.75 -2.38
N ARG A 13 14.35 -9.79 -3.20
CA ARG A 13 13.09 -10.03 -3.90
C ARG A 13 12.08 -10.65 -2.95
N LEU A 14 10.80 -10.42 -3.22
CA LEU A 14 9.71 -11.01 -2.45
C LEU A 14 9.78 -12.54 -2.39
N VAL A 15 10.17 -13.21 -3.48
CA VAL A 15 10.32 -14.68 -3.54
C VAL A 15 11.44 -15.17 -2.61
N ASP A 16 12.49 -14.37 -2.43
CA ASP A 16 13.66 -14.71 -1.61
C ASP A 16 13.55 -14.12 -0.18
N PHE A 17 12.41 -13.51 0.13
CA PHE A 17 12.14 -12.82 1.38
C PHE A 17 11.93 -13.83 2.50
N SER A 18 12.66 -13.65 3.59
CA SER A 18 12.39 -14.33 4.84
C SER A 18 12.64 -13.38 6.00
N TYR A 19 11.83 -13.51 7.04
CA TYR A 19 11.94 -12.63 8.20
C TYR A 19 13.31 -12.74 8.89
N GLU A 20 13.89 -13.94 8.93
CA GLU A 20 15.24 -14.15 9.47
C GLU A 20 16.31 -13.40 8.69
N ARG A 21 16.23 -13.41 7.35
CA ARG A 21 17.18 -12.67 6.49
C ARG A 21 16.99 -11.16 6.67
N TYR A 22 15.74 -10.71 6.78
CA TYR A 22 15.42 -9.32 7.07
C TYR A 22 15.98 -8.88 8.43
N GLN A 23 15.71 -9.62 9.50
CA GLN A 23 16.29 -9.36 10.83
C GLN A 23 17.81 -9.41 10.83
N LYS A 24 18.42 -10.33 10.08
CA LYS A 24 19.88 -10.41 9.93
C LYS A 24 20.43 -9.15 9.24
N ALA A 25 19.79 -8.68 8.19
CA ALA A 25 20.18 -7.44 7.50
C ALA A 25 20.10 -6.22 8.43
N LEU A 26 19.06 -6.16 9.27
CA LEU A 26 18.90 -5.11 10.28
C LEU A 26 19.99 -5.19 11.37
N ARG A 27 20.24 -6.38 11.95
CA ARG A 27 21.27 -6.58 12.99
C ARG A 27 22.68 -6.28 12.50
N GLN A 28 22.95 -6.54 11.22
CA GLN A 28 24.24 -6.25 10.59
C GLN A 28 24.40 -4.77 10.20
N SER A 29 23.42 -3.91 10.53
CA SER A 29 23.44 -2.47 10.24
C SER A 29 23.71 -2.17 8.77
N ALA A 30 22.96 -2.85 7.88
CA ALA A 30 22.96 -2.52 6.47
C ALA A 30 22.66 -1.03 6.25
N GLY A 31 23.22 -0.42 5.20
CA GLY A 31 22.99 0.99 4.91
C GLY A 31 21.54 1.29 4.51
N ALA A 32 20.89 0.35 3.83
CA ALA A 32 19.48 0.35 3.45
C ALA A 32 19.04 -1.07 3.10
N VAL A 33 17.74 -1.34 3.18
CA VAL A 33 17.12 -2.57 2.68
C VAL A 33 16.13 -2.21 1.58
N VAL A 34 16.25 -2.82 0.41
CA VAL A 34 15.33 -2.63 -0.72
C VAL A 34 14.59 -3.93 -0.96
N ILE A 35 13.27 -3.92 -0.78
CA ILE A 35 12.37 -5.04 -1.04
C ILE A 35 11.73 -4.83 -2.41
N ILE A 36 11.99 -5.77 -3.32
CA ILE A 36 11.46 -5.75 -4.68
C ILE A 36 10.14 -6.53 -4.71
N LEU A 37 9.07 -5.84 -5.13
CA LEU A 37 7.71 -6.36 -5.25
C LEU A 37 7.33 -6.55 -6.72
N PRO A 38 6.67 -7.64 -7.11
CA PRO A 38 6.26 -7.86 -8.49
C PRO A 38 5.21 -6.85 -8.95
N LYS A 39 5.25 -6.48 -10.25
CA LYS A 39 4.25 -5.58 -10.84
C LYS A 39 2.83 -6.18 -10.78
N ASN A 40 2.74 -7.48 -11.04
CA ASN A 40 1.48 -8.22 -10.99
C ASN A 40 1.48 -9.14 -9.77
N MET A 41 0.70 -8.79 -8.75
CA MET A 41 0.63 -9.61 -7.54
C MET A 41 -0.04 -10.97 -7.79
N SER A 42 -0.92 -11.05 -8.79
CA SER A 42 -1.65 -12.27 -9.15
C SER A 42 -0.77 -13.38 -9.74
N THR A 43 0.45 -13.07 -10.18
CA THR A 43 1.38 -14.09 -10.69
C THR A 43 2.16 -14.79 -9.57
N MET A 44 2.06 -14.30 -8.33
CA MET A 44 2.76 -14.90 -7.20
C MET A 44 1.99 -16.11 -6.65
N PRO A 45 2.70 -17.18 -6.21
CA PRO A 45 2.09 -18.27 -5.47
C PRO A 45 1.40 -17.74 -4.20
N GLN A 46 0.16 -18.18 -3.96
CA GLN A 46 -0.64 -17.71 -2.82
C GLN A 46 0.06 -17.95 -1.48
N ASP A 47 0.85 -19.02 -1.36
CA ASP A 47 1.62 -19.34 -0.15
C ASP A 47 2.63 -18.24 0.21
N ILE A 48 3.34 -17.69 -0.79
CA ILE A 48 4.33 -16.60 -0.57
C ILE A 48 3.61 -15.32 -0.18
N VAL A 49 2.47 -15.03 -0.84
CA VAL A 49 1.66 -13.86 -0.54
C VAL A 49 1.14 -13.93 0.89
N GLN A 50 0.61 -15.08 1.32
CA GLN A 50 0.12 -15.27 2.69
C GLN A 50 1.24 -15.18 3.73
N GLN A 51 2.40 -15.80 3.47
CA GLN A 51 3.57 -15.67 4.34
C GLN A 51 4.01 -14.21 4.47
N PHE A 52 4.07 -13.47 3.36
CA PHE A 52 4.46 -12.06 3.42
C PHE A 52 3.43 -11.24 4.18
N MET A 53 2.13 -11.47 3.96
CA MET A 53 1.07 -10.84 4.72
C MET A 53 1.32 -11.03 6.22
N GLU A 54 1.49 -12.27 6.69
CA GLU A 54 1.75 -12.60 8.11
C GLU A 54 2.96 -11.85 8.70
N LEU A 55 3.96 -11.54 7.89
CA LEU A 55 5.16 -10.82 8.30
C LEU A 55 5.02 -9.29 8.28
N GLU A 56 4.13 -8.71 7.46
CA GLU A 56 3.91 -7.26 7.41
C GLU A 56 3.62 -6.60 8.78
N PRO A 57 2.71 -7.12 9.63
CA PRO A 57 2.45 -6.51 10.93
C PRO A 57 3.66 -6.60 11.86
N GLU A 58 4.45 -7.68 11.78
CA GLU A 58 5.69 -7.80 12.55
C GLU A 58 6.75 -6.80 12.08
N MET A 59 6.84 -6.56 10.77
CA MET A 59 7.71 -5.53 10.20
C MET A 59 7.34 -4.14 10.69
N LEU A 60 6.04 -3.82 10.74
CA LEU A 60 5.52 -2.55 11.23
C LEU A 60 5.74 -2.35 12.74
N ALA A 61 5.66 -3.43 13.53
CA ALA A 61 5.92 -3.39 14.96
C ALA A 61 7.41 -3.26 15.31
N THR A 62 8.30 -3.56 14.37
CA THR A 62 9.76 -3.54 14.60
C THR A 62 10.31 -2.14 14.38
N GLU A 63 10.82 -1.51 15.45
CA GLU A 63 11.55 -0.24 15.33
C GLU A 63 12.90 -0.47 14.64
N THR A 64 13.16 0.28 13.56
CA THR A 64 14.38 0.16 12.78
C THR A 64 15.00 1.53 12.48
N VAL A 65 16.32 1.62 12.57
CA VAL A 65 17.10 2.81 12.19
C VAL A 65 17.51 2.75 10.70
N VAL A 66 17.52 1.55 10.13
CA VAL A 66 17.87 1.29 8.73
C VAL A 66 16.64 1.59 7.86
N PRO A 67 16.74 2.44 6.83
CA PRO A 67 15.61 2.69 5.94
C PRO A 67 15.29 1.45 5.11
N VAL A 68 14.00 1.13 5.06
CA VAL A 68 13.45 0.03 4.26
C VAL A 68 12.63 0.61 3.12
N TYR A 69 13.04 0.35 1.88
CA TYR A 69 12.37 0.82 0.68
C TYR A 69 11.63 -0.33 0.01
N PHE A 70 10.41 -0.04 -0.45
CA PHE A 70 9.65 -0.94 -1.30
C PHE A 70 9.69 -0.40 -2.73
N ALA A 71 10.16 -1.22 -3.67
CA ALA A 71 10.24 -0.88 -5.07
C ALA A 71 9.44 -1.91 -5.89
N LEU A 72 8.69 -1.43 -6.87
CA LEU A 72 8.09 -2.32 -7.87
C LEU A 72 9.20 -2.86 -8.78
N GLU A 73 9.03 -4.09 -9.25
CA GLU A 73 9.95 -4.73 -10.19
C GLU A 73 10.17 -3.85 -11.40
N ASP A 74 11.44 -3.69 -11.77
CA ASP A 74 11.86 -3.02 -12.99
C ASP A 74 13.01 -3.82 -13.60
N ASP A 75 13.10 -3.82 -14.93
CA ASP A 75 14.08 -4.64 -15.65
C ASP A 75 15.51 -4.22 -15.27
N GLU A 76 15.72 -2.93 -15.09
CA GLU A 76 16.99 -2.37 -14.61
C GLU A 76 17.30 -2.83 -13.18
N LEU A 77 16.32 -2.80 -12.27
CA LEU A 77 16.49 -3.22 -10.88
C LEU A 77 16.78 -4.73 -10.76
N LEU A 78 16.15 -5.54 -11.61
CA LEU A 78 16.43 -6.98 -11.73
C LEU A 78 17.85 -7.23 -12.27
N SER A 79 18.32 -6.41 -13.21
CA SER A 79 19.70 -6.49 -13.70
C SER A 79 20.71 -6.18 -12.60
N ILE A 80 20.43 -5.19 -11.73
CA ILE A 80 21.28 -4.84 -10.58
C ILE A 80 21.27 -5.99 -9.56
N TYR A 81 20.10 -6.57 -9.28
CA TYR A 81 19.95 -7.69 -8.36
C TYR A 81 20.76 -8.91 -8.81
N THR A 82 20.62 -9.31 -10.08
CA THR A 82 21.35 -10.46 -10.65
C THR A 82 22.86 -10.23 -10.66
N GLN A 83 23.32 -9.02 -11.03
CA GLN A 83 24.75 -8.67 -10.98
C GLN A 83 25.31 -8.70 -9.54
N THR A 84 24.52 -8.26 -8.55
CA THR A 84 24.92 -8.27 -7.13
C THR A 84 25.03 -9.70 -6.60
N LEU A 85 24.11 -10.59 -6.99
CA LEU A 85 24.16 -12.01 -6.66
C LEU A 85 25.39 -12.71 -7.24
N THR A 86 25.67 -12.52 -8.54
CA THR A 86 26.85 -13.10 -9.20
C THR A 86 28.16 -12.60 -8.59
N SER A 87 28.18 -11.33 -8.17
CA SER A 87 29.34 -10.74 -7.49
C SER A 87 29.54 -11.30 -6.06
N SER A 88 28.46 -11.68 -5.39
CA SER A 88 28.50 -12.23 -4.03
C SER A 88 28.88 -13.71 -3.99
N SER A 89 28.45 -14.50 -4.99
CA SER A 89 28.73 -15.94 -5.06
C SER A 89 30.17 -16.27 -5.49
N SER A 90 30.81 -15.37 -6.24
CA SER A 90 32.20 -15.55 -6.73
C SER A 90 33.29 -15.30 -5.68
N GLN A 91 32.95 -14.77 -4.51
CA GLN A 91 33.89 -14.54 -3.40
C GLN A 91 34.19 -15.79 -2.57
N GLY A 92 33.42 -16.88 -2.72
CA GLY A 92 33.52 -18.07 -1.87
C GLY A 92 34.56 -19.12 -2.28
N SER A 93 35.18 -19.01 -3.47
CA SER A 93 35.94 -20.14 -4.05
C SER A 93 37.23 -19.78 -4.82
N SER A 94 37.65 -18.52 -4.85
CA SER A 94 38.80 -18.06 -5.67
C SER A 94 40.03 -17.68 -4.84
N SER A 95 41.22 -17.73 -5.47
CA SER A 95 42.49 -17.39 -4.82
C SER A 95 42.54 -15.89 -4.42
N ALA A 96 43.33 -15.52 -3.40
CA ALA A 96 43.36 -14.13 -2.91
C ALA A 96 43.68 -13.07 -3.99
N ALA A 97 44.50 -13.41 -5.00
CA ALA A 97 44.79 -12.53 -6.13
C ALA A 97 43.60 -12.40 -7.10
N GLU A 98 42.89 -13.50 -7.33
CA GLU A 98 41.70 -13.56 -8.17
C GLU A 98 40.52 -12.82 -7.50
N VAL A 99 40.38 -12.95 -6.18
CA VAL A 99 39.43 -12.14 -5.37
C VAL A 99 39.73 -10.65 -5.51
N LEU A 100 41.01 -10.23 -5.49
CA LEU A 100 41.37 -8.81 -5.67
C LEU A 100 41.07 -8.32 -7.09
N ILE A 101 41.33 -9.12 -8.13
CA ILE A 101 41.02 -8.78 -9.52
C ILE A 101 39.51 -8.72 -9.75
N HIS A 102 38.75 -9.69 -9.23
CA HIS A 102 37.29 -9.68 -9.29
C HIS A 102 36.71 -8.52 -8.49
N THR A 103 37.26 -8.19 -7.33
CA THR A 103 36.80 -7.04 -6.54
C THR A 103 37.14 -5.72 -7.23
N ALA A 104 38.25 -5.61 -7.96
CA ALA A 104 38.61 -4.41 -8.71
C ALA A 104 37.78 -4.22 -9.99
N THR A 105 37.37 -5.32 -10.61
CA THR A 105 36.56 -5.33 -11.84
C THR A 105 35.06 -5.36 -11.57
N ALA A 106 34.66 -5.74 -10.36
CA ALA A 106 33.28 -5.74 -9.91
C ALA A 106 32.66 -4.35 -10.03
N ASN A 107 31.40 -4.32 -10.42
CA ASN A 107 30.63 -3.10 -10.48
C ASN A 107 30.05 -2.83 -9.10
N GLY A 108 30.47 -1.74 -8.46
CA GLY A 108 29.79 -1.22 -7.29
C GLY A 108 28.53 -0.48 -7.73
N PHE A 109 27.46 -0.62 -6.97
CA PHE A 109 26.27 0.20 -7.13
C PHE A 109 26.13 1.11 -5.91
N GLN A 110 26.03 2.41 -6.15
CA GLN A 110 25.71 3.40 -5.13
C GLN A 110 24.28 3.86 -5.36
N MET A 111 23.40 3.52 -4.43
CA MET A 111 22.02 3.98 -4.45
C MET A 111 21.90 5.27 -3.65
N VAL A 112 21.31 6.29 -4.27
CA VAL A 112 21.09 7.61 -3.66
C VAL A 112 19.63 7.99 -3.82
N THR A 113 18.97 8.28 -2.71
CA THR A 113 17.62 8.84 -2.70
C THR A 113 17.70 10.34 -2.85
N SER A 114 16.91 10.89 -3.78
CA SER A 114 16.89 12.33 -4.09
C SER A 114 15.88 13.12 -3.23
N GLY A 115 15.23 12.48 -2.25
CA GLY A 115 14.22 13.09 -1.38
C GLY A 115 14.80 13.79 -0.14
N ALA A 116 14.10 14.82 0.33
CA ALA A 116 14.35 15.42 1.63
C ALA A 116 13.97 14.43 2.77
N GLN A 117 14.52 14.65 3.98
CA GLN A 117 14.08 13.87 5.14
C GLN A 117 12.60 14.12 5.43
N SER A 118 11.90 13.05 5.80
CA SER A 118 10.49 13.08 6.15
C SER A 118 10.24 13.97 7.37
N LYS A 119 9.18 14.77 7.30
CA LYS A 119 8.73 15.72 8.32
C LYS A 119 7.30 15.39 8.73
N ALA A 120 7.02 15.61 10.01
CA ALA A 120 5.69 15.52 10.56
C ALA A 120 4.79 16.64 10.00
N VAL A 121 3.61 16.25 9.50
CA VAL A 121 2.54 17.13 9.04
C VAL A 121 1.46 17.16 10.11
N SER A 122 1.28 18.32 10.74
CA SER A 122 0.33 18.49 11.85
C SER A 122 -1.07 18.97 11.43
N ASP A 123 -1.22 19.54 10.23
CA ASP A 123 -2.48 20.18 9.78
C ASP A 123 -3.26 19.35 8.73
N TRP A 124 -2.97 18.04 8.64
CA TRP A 124 -3.68 17.15 7.71
C TRP A 124 -5.11 16.90 8.15
N ALA A 125 -6.06 16.99 7.23
CA ALA A 125 -7.46 16.72 7.54
C ALA A 125 -7.97 15.48 6.82
N ILE A 126 -8.65 14.65 7.59
CA ILE A 126 -9.37 13.48 7.12
C ILE A 126 -10.79 13.92 6.77
N THR A 127 -11.29 13.52 5.60
CA THR A 127 -12.62 13.90 5.13
C THR A 127 -13.55 12.69 5.19
N SER A 128 -14.74 12.86 5.74
CA SER A 128 -15.81 11.85 5.71
C SER A 128 -17.01 12.41 4.94
N LEU A 129 -17.80 11.53 4.33
CA LEU A 129 -18.98 11.91 3.54
C LEU A 129 -20.23 11.32 4.17
N GLU A 130 -21.30 12.09 4.19
CA GLU A 130 -22.62 11.68 4.64
C GLU A 130 -23.65 11.97 3.57
N GLY A 131 -24.59 11.06 3.32
CA GLY A 131 -25.76 11.30 2.47
C GLY A 131 -27.02 10.60 3.00
N ARG A 132 -28.20 11.17 2.73
CA ARG A 132 -29.46 10.70 3.34
C ARG A 132 -30.53 10.35 2.30
N LEU A 133 -31.34 9.34 2.63
CA LEU A 133 -32.64 9.06 2.02
C LEU A 133 -33.71 9.13 3.11
N ALA A 134 -34.63 10.10 2.98
CA ALA A 134 -35.73 10.26 3.91
C ALA A 134 -36.88 9.27 3.61
N GLY A 135 -37.46 8.70 4.67
CA GLY A 135 -38.66 7.85 4.64
C GLY A 135 -39.95 8.66 4.57
N THR A 136 -41.10 7.97 4.45
CA THR A 136 -42.42 8.61 4.21
C THR A 136 -42.87 9.55 5.33
N GLY A 137 -42.36 9.34 6.55
CA GLY A 137 -42.69 10.08 7.76
C GLY A 137 -41.65 11.14 8.16
N GLY A 138 -40.72 11.50 7.27
CA GLY A 138 -39.73 12.54 7.56
C GLY A 138 -38.75 12.14 8.66
N GLU A 139 -38.37 13.09 9.52
CA GLU A 139 -37.27 12.93 10.47
C GLU A 139 -37.62 12.12 11.73
N ASP A 140 -38.91 11.96 12.02
CA ASP A 140 -39.41 11.22 13.19
C ASP A 140 -39.30 9.69 13.04
N LEU A 141 -39.00 9.22 11.84
CA LEU A 141 -38.85 7.79 11.57
C LEU A 141 -37.49 7.26 12.04
N PRO A 142 -37.44 5.98 12.45
CA PRO A 142 -36.19 5.32 12.77
C PRO A 142 -35.22 5.34 11.59
N THR A 143 -33.96 5.64 11.88
CA THR A 143 -32.86 5.76 10.92
C THR A 143 -31.95 4.55 10.99
N ILE A 144 -31.67 3.93 9.85
CA ILE A 144 -30.65 2.90 9.69
C ILE A 144 -29.42 3.57 9.07
N VAL A 145 -28.27 3.39 9.72
CA VAL A 145 -27.01 3.97 9.25
C VAL A 145 -26.16 2.88 8.62
N LEU A 146 -25.78 3.06 7.35
CA LEU A 146 -24.86 2.20 6.60
C LEU A 146 -23.50 2.88 6.54
N VAL A 147 -22.48 2.23 7.10
CA VAL A 147 -21.13 2.80 7.23
C VAL A 147 -20.12 1.97 6.47
N ALA A 148 -19.20 2.62 5.75
CA ALA A 148 -17.99 1.97 5.25
C ALA A 148 -16.84 2.97 5.27
N HIS A 149 -15.66 2.56 5.73
CA HIS A 149 -14.45 3.37 5.63
C HIS A 149 -13.75 3.18 4.28
N TYR A 150 -13.24 4.24 3.67
CA TYR A 150 -12.59 4.13 2.36
C TYR A 150 -11.06 4.02 2.42
N ASP A 151 -10.46 4.06 3.61
CA ASP A 151 -9.00 4.02 3.73
C ASP A 151 -8.45 2.61 3.68
N SER A 152 -7.28 2.51 3.07
CA SER A 152 -6.44 1.32 3.10
C SER A 152 -5.23 1.55 4.02
N PHE A 153 -4.64 0.44 4.48
CA PHE A 153 -3.41 0.49 5.26
C PHE A 153 -2.53 -0.69 4.87
N GLY A 154 -1.21 -0.49 4.93
CA GLY A 154 -0.21 -1.50 4.67
C GLY A 154 1.17 -0.97 5.04
N VAL A 155 2.19 -1.85 5.00
CA VAL A 155 3.57 -1.50 5.38
C VAL A 155 4.13 -0.30 4.61
N ALA A 156 3.72 -0.14 3.34
CA ALA A 156 4.04 1.00 2.49
C ALA A 156 2.75 1.75 2.11
N PRO A 157 2.50 2.94 2.68
CA PRO A 157 1.27 3.71 2.41
C PRO A 157 1.05 4.00 0.91
N TRP A 158 2.11 4.25 0.15
CA TRP A 158 2.06 4.51 -1.29
C TRP A 158 1.61 3.30 -2.13
N LEU A 159 1.76 2.09 -1.61
CA LEU A 159 1.38 0.85 -2.28
C LEU A 159 0.10 0.25 -1.69
N SER A 160 -0.58 0.96 -0.79
CA SER A 160 -1.80 0.47 -0.16
C SER A 160 -3.02 0.81 -1.01
N TYR A 161 -3.43 -0.10 -1.90
CA TYR A 161 -4.62 0.05 -2.74
C TYR A 161 -5.91 -0.42 -2.04
N GLY A 162 -5.82 -1.55 -1.32
CA GLY A 162 -6.88 -2.07 -0.45
C GLY A 162 -8.15 -2.48 -1.18
N ALA A 163 -8.07 -3.34 -2.21
CA ALA A 163 -9.24 -3.82 -2.93
C ALA A 163 -10.29 -4.44 -2.00
N ASP A 164 -9.93 -5.49 -1.27
CA ASP A 164 -10.80 -6.11 -0.27
C ASP A 164 -10.64 -5.50 1.12
N SER A 165 -9.53 -4.81 1.40
CA SER A 165 -9.31 -3.93 2.55
C SER A 165 -10.12 -2.63 2.36
N ASN A 166 -11.43 -2.85 2.41
CA ASN A 166 -12.57 -1.97 2.36
C ASN A 166 -12.86 -1.17 1.08
N GLY A 167 -12.12 -1.37 -0.01
CA GLY A 167 -12.62 -1.01 -1.34
C GLY A 167 -13.92 -1.75 -1.68
N SER A 168 -14.02 -3.00 -1.24
CA SER A 168 -15.21 -3.85 -1.35
C SER A 168 -16.41 -3.33 -0.54
N GLY A 169 -16.19 -2.83 0.69
CA GLY A 169 -17.26 -2.25 1.51
C GLY A 169 -17.81 -0.94 0.94
N VAL A 170 -16.93 -0.06 0.45
CA VAL A 170 -17.34 1.21 -0.18
C VAL A 170 -18.11 0.98 -1.48
N SER A 171 -17.62 0.08 -2.34
CA SER A 171 -18.32 -0.26 -3.58
C SER A 171 -19.69 -0.88 -3.33
N MET A 172 -19.81 -1.73 -2.30
CA MET A 172 -21.10 -2.24 -1.84
C MET A 172 -22.01 -1.13 -1.32
N LEU A 173 -21.50 -0.20 -0.51
CA LEU A 173 -22.28 0.92 0.03
C LEU A 173 -22.84 1.81 -1.10
N LEU A 174 -22.04 2.10 -2.13
CA LEU A 174 -22.47 2.87 -3.30
C LEU A 174 -23.56 2.14 -4.10
N GLU A 175 -23.45 0.82 -4.24
CA GLU A 175 -24.46 0.03 -4.94
C GLU A 175 -25.76 -0.08 -4.12
N LEU A 176 -25.67 -0.22 -2.79
CA LEU A 176 -26.84 -0.16 -1.90
C LEU A 176 -27.52 1.22 -2.01
N ALA A 177 -26.75 2.32 -2.04
CA ALA A 177 -27.29 3.65 -2.24
C ALA A 177 -28.08 3.77 -3.56
N ARG A 178 -27.57 3.21 -4.65
CA ARG A 178 -28.27 3.16 -5.94
C ARG A 178 -29.57 2.36 -5.88
N LEU A 179 -29.53 1.16 -5.29
CA LEU A 179 -30.69 0.27 -5.19
C LEU A 179 -31.80 0.88 -4.33
N PHE A 180 -31.46 1.40 -3.15
CA PHE A 180 -32.42 2.02 -2.25
C PHE A 180 -32.92 3.37 -2.76
N SER A 181 -32.10 4.18 -3.43
CA SER A 181 -32.54 5.43 -4.05
C SER A 181 -33.72 5.20 -5.01
N ARG A 182 -33.65 4.14 -5.82
CA ARG A 182 -34.74 3.78 -6.73
C ARG A 182 -35.99 3.32 -6.00
N LEU A 183 -35.85 2.50 -4.95
CA LEU A 183 -36.98 2.07 -4.10
C LEU A 183 -37.68 3.24 -3.41
N TYR A 184 -36.92 4.22 -2.91
CA TYR A 184 -37.43 5.39 -2.21
C TYR A 184 -38.01 6.44 -3.16
N THR A 185 -37.72 6.38 -4.46
CA THR A 185 -38.28 7.31 -5.45
C THR A 185 -39.77 7.05 -5.71
N TYR A 186 -40.23 5.80 -5.65
CA TYR A 186 -41.62 5.47 -5.92
C TYR A 186 -42.49 5.55 -4.66
N LYS A 187 -43.60 6.28 -4.73
CA LYS A 187 -44.54 6.47 -3.60
C LYS A 187 -45.07 5.17 -3.00
N ARG A 188 -45.26 4.13 -3.81
CA ARG A 188 -45.81 2.83 -3.36
C ARG A 188 -44.79 1.99 -2.59
N THR A 189 -43.52 2.11 -2.92
CA THR A 189 -42.41 1.40 -2.29
C THR A 189 -41.63 2.28 -1.31
N HIS A 190 -42.12 3.48 -1.02
CA HIS A 190 -41.47 4.39 -0.10
C HIS A 190 -41.51 3.80 1.31
N ALA A 191 -40.35 3.60 1.92
CA ALA A 191 -40.25 2.88 3.18
C ALA A 191 -40.55 3.76 4.41
N GLY A 192 -40.85 3.09 5.53
CA GLY A 192 -41.04 3.68 6.86
C GLY A 192 -39.75 3.81 7.68
N TYR A 193 -38.58 3.80 7.04
CA TYR A 193 -37.28 4.02 7.68
C TYR A 193 -36.55 5.15 6.95
N ASN A 194 -35.68 5.85 7.67
CA ASN A 194 -34.67 6.74 7.09
C ASN A 194 -33.40 5.92 6.83
N LEU A 195 -32.72 6.14 5.70
CA LEU A 195 -31.40 5.56 5.44
C LEU A 195 -30.35 6.66 5.41
N LEU A 196 -29.29 6.47 6.17
CA LEU A 196 -28.13 7.35 6.18
C LEU A 196 -26.92 6.54 5.71
N PHE A 197 -26.23 7.05 4.70
CA PHE A 197 -25.02 6.46 4.14
C PHE A 197 -23.85 7.31 4.60
N PHE A 198 -22.92 6.69 5.34
CA PHE A 198 -21.74 7.36 5.87
C PHE A 198 -20.48 6.67 5.34
N VAL A 199 -19.66 7.43 4.62
CA VAL A 199 -18.38 6.97 4.09
C VAL A 199 -17.29 7.64 4.92
N SER A 200 -16.71 6.87 5.85
CA SER A 200 -15.78 7.39 6.85
C SER A 200 -14.34 7.45 6.33
N GLY A 201 -13.65 8.54 6.65
CA GLY A 201 -12.19 8.63 6.49
C GLY A 201 -11.46 8.30 7.80
N GLY A 202 -10.18 7.96 7.72
CA GLY A 202 -9.39 7.54 8.86
C GLY A 202 -9.85 6.25 9.54
N GLY A 203 -10.48 5.32 8.80
CA GLY A 203 -10.97 4.05 9.33
C GLY A 203 -9.85 3.21 9.97
N LYS A 204 -8.74 3.04 9.25
CA LYS A 204 -7.55 2.32 9.73
C LYS A 204 -6.76 3.06 10.81
N PHE A 205 -6.99 4.36 10.96
CA PHE A 205 -6.40 5.18 12.02
C PHE A 205 -7.34 5.28 13.21
N ASN A 206 -7.80 4.15 13.74
CA ASN A 206 -8.72 4.10 14.89
C ASN A 206 -10.08 4.80 14.65
N TYR A 207 -10.60 4.77 13.42
CA TYR A 207 -11.92 5.31 13.05
C TYR A 207 -12.15 6.78 13.41
N GLN A 208 -11.16 7.63 13.12
CA GLN A 208 -11.22 9.05 13.50
C GLN A 208 -12.33 9.82 12.80
N GLY A 209 -12.61 9.52 11.53
CA GLY A 209 -13.75 10.09 10.80
C GLY A 209 -15.07 9.82 11.50
N THR A 210 -15.27 8.59 11.95
CA THR A 210 -16.48 8.13 12.63
C THR A 210 -16.60 8.72 14.02
N LYS A 211 -15.48 8.79 14.77
CA LYS A 211 -15.44 9.46 16.08
C LYS A 211 -15.90 10.91 15.97
N ARG A 212 -15.33 11.67 15.03
CA ARG A 212 -15.68 13.09 14.85
C ARG A 212 -17.13 13.27 14.39
N TRP A 213 -17.57 12.45 13.45
CA TRP A 213 -18.96 12.47 13.00
C TRP A 213 -19.93 12.19 14.15
N LEU A 214 -19.60 11.25 15.04
CA LEU A 214 -20.38 11.00 16.24
C LEU A 214 -20.39 12.22 17.18
N GLU A 215 -19.24 12.85 17.44
CA GLU A 215 -19.18 14.08 18.25
C GLU A 215 -20.05 15.19 17.65
N ASP A 216 -19.97 15.42 16.34
CA ASP A 216 -20.73 16.49 15.66
C ASP A 216 -22.23 16.26 15.65
N ASN A 217 -22.67 15.00 15.58
CA ASN A 217 -24.10 14.66 15.56
C ASN A 217 -24.70 14.39 16.94
N LEU A 218 -23.91 13.97 17.92
CA LEU A 218 -24.38 13.66 19.28
C LEU A 218 -24.17 14.81 20.25
N ASP A 219 -23.08 15.57 20.15
CA ASP A 219 -22.72 16.57 21.16
C ASP A 219 -23.28 17.98 20.82
N HIS A 220 -23.74 18.21 19.58
CA HIS A 220 -24.46 19.43 19.20
C HIS A 220 -25.98 19.25 19.34
N THR A 221 -26.57 20.00 20.29
CA THR A 221 -28.00 19.96 20.65
C THR A 221 -28.96 20.24 19.49
N ASP A 222 -28.49 20.87 18.40
CA ASP A 222 -29.31 21.23 17.24
C ASP A 222 -29.40 20.09 16.19
N SER A 223 -28.57 19.03 16.31
CA SER A 223 -28.50 17.88 15.37
C SER A 223 -29.02 16.56 15.98
N SER A 224 -29.91 16.64 16.98
CA SER A 224 -30.42 15.54 17.82
C SER A 224 -31.21 14.42 17.09
N LEU A 225 -31.15 14.34 15.77
CA LEU A 225 -31.85 13.33 14.98
C LEU A 225 -31.30 11.91 15.20
N LEU A 226 -30.03 11.78 15.58
CA LEU A 226 -29.36 10.48 15.71
C LEU A 226 -29.34 9.92 17.15
N GLN A 227 -29.67 10.71 18.17
CA GLN A 227 -29.64 10.25 19.57
C GLN A 227 -30.75 9.25 19.88
N ASP A 228 -31.99 9.57 19.51
CA ASP A 228 -33.16 8.77 19.90
C ASP A 228 -33.80 8.00 18.75
N ASN A 229 -33.51 8.36 17.50
CA ASN A 229 -34.15 7.75 16.32
C ASN A 229 -33.27 6.74 15.58
N VAL A 230 -32.09 6.35 16.04
CA VAL A 230 -31.26 5.34 15.33
C VAL A 230 -31.73 3.93 15.67
N ALA A 231 -32.23 3.21 14.66
CA ALA A 231 -32.63 1.81 14.81
C ALA A 231 -31.41 0.89 14.97
N PHE A 232 -30.45 1.01 14.06
CA PHE A 232 -29.15 0.36 14.13
C PHE A 232 -28.16 0.94 13.11
N VAL A 233 -26.88 0.66 13.36
CA VAL A 233 -25.75 0.97 12.47
C VAL A 233 -25.16 -0.33 11.94
N LEU A 234 -25.14 -0.49 10.62
CA LEU A 234 -24.47 -1.60 9.93
C LEU A 234 -23.18 -1.07 9.29
N CYS A 235 -22.04 -1.52 9.80
CA CYS A 235 -20.73 -1.21 9.23
C CYS A 235 -20.32 -2.33 8.27
N LEU A 236 -19.91 -1.97 7.05
CA LEU A 236 -19.42 -2.88 6.02
C LEU A 236 -17.88 -2.82 6.03
N ASP A 237 -17.24 -3.96 6.30
CA ASP A 237 -15.78 -4.07 6.29
C ASP A 237 -15.33 -5.35 5.60
N THR A 238 -14.52 -5.25 4.55
CA THR A 238 -13.91 -6.39 3.86
C THR A 238 -14.90 -7.51 3.50
N LEU A 239 -15.65 -7.31 2.41
CA LEU A 239 -16.75 -8.18 1.97
C LEU A 239 -16.61 -8.70 0.55
N GLY A 240 -15.44 -8.55 -0.03
CA GLY A 240 -15.15 -8.89 -1.40
C GLY A 240 -14.76 -10.34 -1.63
N ASN A 241 -14.28 -11.03 -0.60
CA ASN A 241 -13.87 -12.42 -0.66
C ASN A 241 -14.53 -13.29 0.42
N GLY A 242 -14.28 -14.60 0.38
CA GLY A 242 -14.74 -15.57 1.38
C GLY A 242 -16.16 -16.11 1.16
N ASP A 243 -16.39 -17.33 1.63
CA ASP A 243 -17.72 -17.96 1.71
C ASP A 243 -18.32 -17.91 3.12
N ASN A 244 -17.54 -17.47 4.09
CA ASN A 244 -18.00 -17.24 5.44
C ASN A 244 -18.31 -15.77 5.60
N LEU A 245 -19.48 -15.44 6.15
CA LEU A 245 -19.82 -14.08 6.56
C LEU A 245 -20.02 -14.06 8.07
N HIS A 246 -19.33 -13.14 8.72
CA HIS A 246 -19.33 -12.97 10.15
C HIS A 246 -19.98 -11.63 10.52
N LEU A 247 -20.95 -11.70 11.44
CA LEU A 247 -21.55 -10.52 12.05
C LEU A 247 -20.86 -10.26 13.39
N HIS A 248 -20.00 -9.25 13.43
CA HIS A 248 -19.28 -8.83 14.62
C HIS A 248 -20.14 -7.92 15.47
N VAL A 249 -20.38 -8.32 16.72
CA VAL A 249 -21.22 -7.60 17.67
C VAL A 249 -20.49 -7.35 18.99
N SER A 250 -20.64 -6.14 19.52
CA SER A 250 -20.13 -5.76 20.85
C SER A 250 -21.03 -6.20 22.00
N LYS A 251 -22.34 -6.19 21.75
CA LYS A 251 -23.40 -6.65 22.63
C LYS A 251 -24.33 -7.53 21.80
N PRO A 252 -24.67 -8.74 22.26
CA PRO A 252 -25.60 -9.59 21.53
C PRO A 252 -26.95 -8.89 21.42
N PRO A 253 -27.59 -8.90 20.23
CA PRO A 253 -28.86 -8.24 20.03
C PRO A 253 -29.97 -8.92 20.83
N LYS A 254 -30.84 -8.12 21.46
CA LYS A 254 -32.00 -8.63 22.22
C LYS A 254 -33.15 -8.93 21.28
N GLU A 255 -33.92 -9.97 21.59
CA GLU A 255 -35.15 -10.31 20.87
C GLU A 255 -36.13 -9.12 20.85
N GLY A 256 -36.75 -8.87 19.70
CA GLY A 256 -37.63 -7.71 19.47
C GLY A 256 -36.92 -6.43 19.03
N THR A 257 -35.58 -6.41 18.96
CA THR A 257 -34.85 -5.25 18.40
C THR A 257 -34.69 -5.36 16.88
N ALA A 258 -34.58 -4.21 16.19
CA ALA A 258 -34.34 -4.18 14.74
C ALA A 258 -33.01 -4.86 14.36
N GLN A 259 -32.00 -4.80 15.23
CA GLN A 259 -30.73 -5.51 15.07
C GLN A 259 -30.93 -7.04 15.07
N TYR A 260 -31.75 -7.57 15.98
CA TYR A 260 -32.08 -8.99 16.03
C TYR A 260 -32.87 -9.42 14.78
N ALA A 261 -33.80 -8.57 14.32
CA ALA A 261 -34.53 -8.82 13.08
C ALA A 261 -33.57 -8.97 11.88
N LEU A 262 -32.59 -8.08 11.74
CA LEU A 262 -31.61 -8.20 10.65
C LEU A 262 -30.78 -9.47 10.74
N LEU A 263 -30.31 -9.85 11.94
CA LEU A 263 -29.55 -11.08 12.13
C LEU A 263 -30.34 -12.30 11.65
N LYS A 264 -31.61 -12.38 12.05
CA LYS A 264 -32.51 -13.48 11.64
C LYS A 264 -32.79 -13.46 10.13
N GLU A 265 -32.99 -12.28 9.54
CA GLU A 265 -33.20 -12.16 8.09
C GLU A 265 -31.95 -12.52 7.27
N MET A 266 -30.76 -12.21 7.77
CA MET A 266 -29.52 -12.63 7.13
C MET A 266 -29.36 -14.15 7.17
N GLU A 267 -29.69 -14.79 8.30
CA GLU A 267 -29.69 -16.25 8.41
C GLU A 267 -30.68 -16.91 7.43
N THR A 268 -31.90 -16.39 7.32
CA THR A 268 -32.92 -16.95 6.41
C THR A 268 -32.57 -16.72 4.93
N VAL A 269 -32.06 -15.55 4.56
CA VAL A 269 -31.62 -15.26 3.19
C VAL A 269 -30.41 -16.13 2.83
N ALA A 270 -29.44 -16.27 3.73
CA ALA A 270 -28.28 -17.12 3.51
C ALA A 270 -28.70 -18.59 3.32
N SER A 271 -29.56 -19.14 4.19
CA SER A 271 -29.96 -20.55 4.09
C SER A 271 -30.76 -20.87 2.83
N ASN A 272 -31.64 -19.96 2.41
CA ASN A 272 -32.59 -20.24 1.32
C ASN A 272 -32.02 -19.88 -0.05
N GLN A 273 -31.39 -18.72 -0.19
CA GLN A 273 -30.93 -18.21 -1.49
C GLN A 273 -29.46 -18.57 -1.77
N TYR A 274 -28.62 -18.69 -0.73
CA TYR A 274 -27.18 -18.83 -0.88
C TYR A 274 -26.61 -19.90 0.07
N PRO A 275 -26.95 -21.19 -0.11
CA PRO A 275 -26.54 -22.28 0.80
C PRO A 275 -25.01 -22.47 0.89
N GLU A 276 -24.26 -21.92 -0.06
CA GLU A 276 -22.80 -21.90 -0.07
C GLU A 276 -22.22 -20.98 1.02
N VAL A 277 -22.99 -19.96 1.45
CA VAL A 277 -22.52 -18.92 2.37
C VAL A 277 -22.81 -19.34 3.81
N LYS A 278 -21.75 -19.48 4.61
CA LYS A 278 -21.87 -19.78 6.04
C LYS A 278 -21.94 -18.47 6.82
N PHE A 279 -23.12 -18.17 7.33
CA PHE A 279 -23.32 -17.01 8.20
C PHE A 279 -23.12 -17.39 9.67
N SER A 280 -22.39 -16.57 10.42
CA SER A 280 -22.22 -16.75 11.87
C SER A 280 -22.07 -15.42 12.61
N MET A 281 -22.47 -15.40 13.88
CA MET A 281 -22.31 -14.23 14.74
C MET A 281 -21.06 -14.39 15.62
N VAL A 282 -20.19 -13.39 15.61
CA VAL A 282 -18.99 -13.32 16.45
C VAL A 282 -19.16 -12.21 17.47
N HIS A 283 -19.13 -12.55 18.76
CA HIS A 283 -19.27 -11.59 19.84
C HIS A 283 -17.92 -11.29 20.49
N LYS A 284 -17.57 -10.00 20.53
CA LYS A 284 -16.37 -9.50 21.22
C LYS A 284 -16.76 -8.33 22.12
N LYS A 285 -16.45 -8.42 23.41
CA LYS A 285 -16.66 -7.29 24.33
C LYS A 285 -15.63 -6.18 24.04
N ILE A 286 -16.09 -4.93 24.08
CA ILE A 286 -15.24 -3.75 23.90
C ILE A 286 -14.28 -3.65 25.10
N ASN A 287 -12.98 -3.59 24.81
CA ASN A 287 -11.96 -3.32 25.82
C ASN A 287 -11.63 -1.83 25.82
N LEU A 288 -12.06 -1.09 26.85
CA LEU A 288 -11.80 0.35 26.95
C LEU A 288 -10.34 0.68 27.32
N ALA A 289 -9.56 -0.31 27.74
CA ALA A 289 -8.15 -0.12 28.09
C ALA A 289 -7.21 -0.23 26.87
N ASP A 290 -7.71 -0.67 25.72
CA ASP A 290 -6.92 -0.74 24.48
C ASP A 290 -7.02 0.60 23.75
N ASP A 291 -5.87 1.14 23.34
CA ASP A 291 -5.79 2.39 22.59
C ASP A 291 -6.38 2.24 21.18
N THR A 292 -6.36 1.02 20.65
CA THR A 292 -6.85 0.70 19.31
C THR A 292 -8.16 -0.09 19.34
N LEU A 293 -9.15 0.38 18.58
CA LEU A 293 -10.41 -0.33 18.41
C LEU A 293 -10.28 -1.39 17.30
N ALA A 294 -10.97 -2.50 17.48
CA ALA A 294 -10.93 -3.60 16.53
C ALA A 294 -11.83 -3.38 15.32
N TRP A 295 -13.03 -2.86 15.55
CA TRP A 295 -14.05 -2.69 14.52
C TRP A 295 -14.73 -1.33 14.65
N GLU A 296 -15.26 -0.84 13.54
CA GLU A 296 -15.89 0.48 13.48
C GLU A 296 -17.12 0.57 14.40
N HIS A 297 -17.88 -0.52 14.53
CA HIS A 297 -19.05 -0.58 15.40
C HIS A 297 -18.73 -0.38 16.89
N GLU A 298 -17.47 -0.58 17.32
CA GLU A 298 -17.07 -0.34 18.72
C GLU A 298 -17.16 1.15 19.07
N ARG A 299 -16.87 2.06 18.13
CA ARG A 299 -17.04 3.52 18.32
C ARG A 299 -18.50 3.88 18.63
N PHE A 300 -19.42 3.32 17.87
CA PHE A 300 -20.86 3.49 18.08
C PHE A 300 -21.33 2.86 19.40
N GLY A 301 -20.79 1.68 19.75
CA GLY A 301 -21.11 0.99 20.99
C GLY A 301 -20.71 1.76 22.25
N ILE A 302 -19.61 2.52 22.22
CA ILE A 302 -19.18 3.42 23.30
C ILE A 302 -20.21 4.54 23.53
N ARG A 303 -20.76 5.11 22.45
CA ARG A 303 -21.84 6.11 22.49
C ARG A 303 -23.24 5.50 22.69
N ARG A 304 -23.33 4.21 23.04
CA ARG A 304 -24.56 3.45 23.31
C ARG A 304 -25.50 3.26 22.12
N LEU A 305 -25.01 3.44 20.89
CA LEU A 305 -25.79 3.16 19.68
C LEU A 305 -25.75 1.66 19.34
N PRO A 306 -26.87 1.06 18.90
CA PRO A 306 -26.90 -0.33 18.44
C PRO A 306 -26.14 -0.44 17.11
N ALA A 307 -24.99 -1.13 17.12
CA ALA A 307 -24.11 -1.21 15.96
C ALA A 307 -23.44 -2.57 15.84
N PHE A 308 -23.14 -2.96 14.61
CA PHE A 308 -22.44 -4.20 14.27
C PHE A 308 -21.67 -4.05 12.96
N THR A 309 -20.60 -4.84 12.82
CA THR A 309 -19.80 -4.88 11.59
C THR A 309 -19.99 -6.20 10.90
N LEU A 310 -20.24 -6.17 9.59
CA LEU A 310 -20.32 -7.35 8.76
C LEU A 310 -19.02 -7.47 7.95
N SER A 311 -18.34 -8.59 8.10
CA SER A 311 -17.08 -8.89 7.40
C SER A 311 -16.98 -10.37 7.08
N HIS A 312 -16.19 -10.72 6.07
CA HIS A 312 -15.88 -12.14 5.82
C HIS A 312 -14.74 -12.68 6.71
N LEU A 313 -14.04 -11.79 7.42
CA LEU A 313 -12.98 -12.12 8.38
C LEU A 313 -13.58 -12.62 9.69
N ASN A 314 -12.95 -13.62 10.30
CA ASN A 314 -13.34 -14.16 11.60
C ASN A 314 -12.76 -13.33 12.76
N SER A 315 -11.61 -12.68 12.55
CA SER A 315 -10.97 -11.79 13.52
C SER A 315 -10.46 -10.49 12.90
N HIS A 316 -10.51 -9.41 13.68
CA HIS A 316 -9.99 -8.09 13.28
C HIS A 316 -8.47 -8.03 13.11
N ARG A 317 -7.75 -9.05 13.63
CA ARG A 317 -6.29 -9.20 13.51
C ARG A 317 -5.88 -9.95 12.25
N GLU A 318 -6.84 -10.41 11.45
CA GLU A 318 -6.52 -11.11 10.21
C GLU A 318 -5.76 -10.20 9.25
N VAL A 319 -4.78 -10.82 8.60
CA VAL A 319 -3.70 -10.09 7.97
C VAL A 319 -4.09 -9.48 6.62
N GLN A 320 -5.12 -10.04 5.99
CA GLN A 320 -5.74 -9.55 4.77
C GLN A 320 -6.29 -8.12 4.93
N ARG A 321 -6.57 -7.71 6.17
CA ARG A 321 -7.14 -6.40 6.48
C ARG A 321 -6.16 -5.24 6.38
N SER A 322 -4.85 -5.49 6.39
CA SER A 322 -3.83 -4.44 6.50
C SER A 322 -2.58 -4.72 5.66
N SER A 323 -2.77 -5.29 4.48
CA SER A 323 -1.66 -5.67 3.60
C SER A 323 -1.61 -4.86 2.31
N ILE A 324 -0.40 -4.64 1.80
CA ILE A 324 -0.15 -4.10 0.45
C ILE A 324 -0.44 -5.10 -0.66
N MET A 325 -0.56 -6.40 -0.33
CA MET A 325 -0.75 -7.52 -1.26
C MET A 325 -2.22 -7.78 -1.60
N ASP A 326 -3.10 -6.90 -1.17
CA ASP A 326 -4.54 -7.08 -1.29
C ASP A 326 -5.00 -6.95 -2.74
N VAL A 327 -5.62 -8.03 -3.23
CA VAL A 327 -6.00 -8.23 -4.63
C VAL A 327 -7.52 -8.15 -4.84
N ARG A 328 -7.92 -8.03 -6.11
CA ARG A 328 -9.30 -7.85 -6.53
C ARG A 328 -10.26 -8.89 -5.93
N SER A 329 -11.37 -8.40 -5.43
CA SER A 329 -12.50 -9.16 -4.92
C SER A 329 -13.27 -9.91 -6.02
N VAL A 330 -13.51 -11.21 -5.85
CA VAL A 330 -14.21 -12.06 -6.84
C VAL A 330 -15.67 -12.31 -6.47
N LYS A 331 -16.01 -12.27 -5.17
CA LYS A 331 -17.32 -12.72 -4.64
C LYS A 331 -18.24 -11.57 -4.19
N LEU A 332 -17.86 -10.33 -4.47
CA LEU A 332 -18.55 -9.14 -3.98
C LEU A 332 -20.00 -9.01 -4.48
N SER A 333 -20.30 -9.41 -5.72
CA SER A 333 -21.67 -9.36 -6.28
C SER A 333 -22.64 -10.19 -5.44
N ARG A 334 -22.28 -11.45 -5.14
CA ARG A 334 -23.08 -12.37 -4.32
C ARG A 334 -23.34 -11.79 -2.94
N ASN A 335 -22.27 -11.33 -2.27
CA ASN A 335 -22.37 -10.80 -0.90
C ASN A 335 -23.22 -9.53 -0.86
N THR A 336 -23.10 -8.65 -1.87
CA THR A 336 -23.92 -7.44 -2.01
C THR A 336 -25.40 -7.78 -2.18
N LYS A 337 -25.75 -8.76 -3.03
CA LYS A 337 -27.14 -9.21 -3.20
C LYS A 337 -27.74 -9.73 -1.89
N LEU A 338 -27.00 -10.57 -1.16
CA LEU A 338 -27.43 -11.09 0.15
C LEU A 338 -27.73 -9.96 1.15
N ILE A 339 -26.85 -8.97 1.23
CA ILE A 339 -27.00 -7.84 2.17
C ILE A 339 -28.13 -6.90 1.73
N ALA A 340 -28.27 -6.65 0.43
CA ALA A 340 -29.37 -5.83 -0.11
C ALA A 340 -30.73 -6.47 0.19
N GLU A 341 -30.90 -7.77 -0.07
CA GLU A 341 -32.15 -8.50 0.17
C GLU A 341 -32.49 -8.58 1.66
N SER A 342 -31.51 -8.88 2.53
CA SER A 342 -31.73 -8.90 3.98
C SER A 342 -32.11 -7.52 4.54
N LEU A 343 -31.45 -6.44 4.10
CA LEU A 343 -31.81 -5.08 4.49
C LEU A 343 -33.22 -4.70 4.02
N ALA A 344 -33.57 -5.01 2.77
CA ALA A 344 -34.89 -4.72 2.23
C ALA A 344 -35.99 -5.48 2.99
N ARG A 345 -35.75 -6.75 3.39
CA ARG A 345 -36.69 -7.51 4.23
C ARG A 345 -36.96 -6.86 5.57
N VAL A 346 -35.93 -6.33 6.22
CA VAL A 346 -36.08 -5.60 7.50
C VAL A 346 -36.81 -4.28 7.30
N ILE A 347 -36.43 -3.49 6.29
CA ILE A 347 -37.02 -2.16 6.02
C ILE A 347 -38.53 -2.26 5.72
N TYR A 348 -38.96 -3.27 4.95
CA TYR A 348 -40.37 -3.47 4.59
C TYR A 348 -41.12 -4.43 5.51
N ASN A 349 -40.43 -5.02 6.49
CA ASN A 349 -40.94 -6.00 7.43
C ASN A 349 -41.71 -7.14 6.73
N LEU A 350 -41.04 -7.78 5.76
CA LEU A 350 -41.66 -8.75 4.86
C LEU A 350 -41.98 -10.08 5.55
N THR A 351 -41.20 -10.45 6.56
CA THR A 351 -41.35 -11.71 7.30
C THR A 351 -42.59 -11.71 8.17
N GLU A 352 -42.91 -10.60 8.83
CA GLU A 352 -44.19 -10.45 9.54
C GLU A 352 -45.39 -10.45 8.58
N LYS A 353 -45.18 -10.01 7.33
CA LYS A 353 -46.20 -10.03 6.27
C LYS A 353 -46.34 -11.40 5.58
N GLY A 354 -45.60 -12.42 6.02
CA GLY A 354 -45.68 -13.78 5.48
C GLY A 354 -45.06 -13.94 4.09
N ALA A 355 -44.11 -13.09 3.70
CA ALA A 355 -43.42 -13.24 2.42
C ALA A 355 -42.61 -14.55 2.37
N PRO A 356 -42.64 -15.28 1.25
CA PRO A 356 -41.87 -16.51 1.11
C PRO A 356 -40.36 -16.22 1.19
N GLY A 357 -39.62 -17.14 1.82
CA GLY A 357 -38.17 -17.03 2.03
C GLY A 357 -37.34 -16.94 0.75
N ASP A 358 -37.92 -17.31 -0.39
CA ASP A 358 -37.29 -17.28 -1.72
C ASP A 358 -37.59 -16.00 -2.51
N LEU A 359 -38.38 -15.08 -1.94
CA LEU A 359 -38.69 -13.81 -2.60
C LEU A 359 -37.41 -12.99 -2.77
N GLN A 360 -37.06 -12.73 -4.02
CA GLN A 360 -36.04 -11.77 -4.43
C GLN A 360 -36.75 -10.45 -4.77
N ILE A 361 -36.36 -9.38 -4.09
CA ILE A 361 -36.95 -8.05 -4.23
C ILE A 361 -36.31 -7.31 -5.42
N PHE A 362 -35.00 -7.52 -5.61
CA PHE A 362 -34.22 -6.84 -6.65
C PHE A 362 -34.17 -7.67 -7.94
N THR A 363 -35.30 -7.76 -8.63
CA THR A 363 -35.43 -8.47 -9.91
C THR A 363 -35.54 -7.53 -11.10
N GLU A 364 -35.25 -8.07 -12.30
CA GLU A 364 -35.40 -7.40 -13.60
C GLU A 364 -34.75 -6.00 -13.66
N GLN A 365 -35.56 -4.95 -13.71
CA GLN A 365 -35.10 -3.57 -13.84
C GLN A 365 -34.39 -3.06 -12.59
N MET A 366 -34.60 -3.68 -11.43
CA MET A 366 -34.00 -3.33 -10.14
C MET A 366 -32.79 -4.22 -9.79
N GLN A 367 -32.32 -5.03 -10.74
CA GLN A 367 -31.19 -5.92 -10.54
C GLN A 367 -29.89 -5.14 -10.22
N MET A 368 -29.06 -5.78 -9.40
CA MET A 368 -27.69 -5.34 -9.11
C MET A 368 -26.84 -5.36 -10.39
N GLN A 369 -26.06 -4.30 -10.61
CA GLN A 369 -25.19 -4.19 -11.79
C GLN A 369 -23.78 -4.65 -11.44
N GLU A 370 -23.41 -5.85 -11.88
CA GLU A 370 -22.09 -6.44 -11.60
C GLU A 370 -20.96 -5.65 -12.26
N GLU A 371 -21.20 -5.11 -13.46
CA GLU A 371 -20.26 -4.24 -14.20
C GLU A 371 -20.02 -2.91 -13.49
N GLN A 372 -21.05 -2.34 -12.87
CA GLN A 372 -20.90 -1.10 -12.10
C GLN A 372 -20.07 -1.36 -10.85
N LEU A 373 -20.36 -2.43 -10.13
CA LEU A 373 -19.61 -2.81 -8.93
C LEU A 373 -18.14 -3.13 -9.27
N SER A 374 -17.88 -3.84 -10.37
CA SER A 374 -16.54 -4.17 -10.82
C SER A 374 -15.75 -2.92 -11.25
N SER A 375 -16.39 -1.97 -11.95
CA SER A 375 -15.76 -0.71 -12.36
C SER A 375 -15.46 0.22 -11.19
N VAL A 376 -16.31 0.27 -10.16
CA VAL A 376 -16.04 1.03 -8.94
C VAL A 376 -14.85 0.45 -8.19
N VAL A 377 -14.73 -0.89 -8.08
CA VAL A 377 -13.56 -1.54 -7.47
C VAL A 377 -12.28 -1.27 -8.29
N ASP A 378 -12.35 -1.33 -9.62
CA ASP A 378 -11.21 -1.03 -10.48
C ASP A 378 -10.77 0.43 -10.34
N TRP A 379 -11.73 1.36 -10.18
CA TRP A 379 -11.44 2.76 -9.91
C TRP A 379 -10.82 2.98 -8.52
N LEU A 380 -11.35 2.33 -7.47
CA LEU A 380 -10.81 2.42 -6.11
C LEU A 380 -9.40 1.82 -6.02
N THR A 381 -9.09 0.81 -6.83
CA THR A 381 -7.76 0.16 -6.87
C THR A 381 -6.79 0.82 -7.84
N ALA A 382 -7.23 1.78 -8.67
CA ALA A 382 -6.35 2.51 -9.57
C ALA A 382 -5.39 3.47 -8.84
N GLN A 383 -5.73 3.88 -7.62
CA GLN A 383 -4.92 4.79 -6.81
C GLN A 383 -4.77 4.29 -5.37
N PRO A 384 -3.63 4.51 -4.71
CA PRO A 384 -3.45 4.15 -3.31
C PRO A 384 -4.30 5.04 -2.40
N ARG A 385 -4.88 4.44 -1.36
CA ARG A 385 -5.89 5.09 -0.48
C ARG A 385 -5.47 5.12 0.99
N ALA A 386 -4.17 5.18 1.27
CA ALA A 386 -3.71 5.48 2.62
C ALA A 386 -4.19 6.87 3.04
N ALA A 387 -4.63 7.05 4.30
CA ALA A 387 -5.19 8.34 4.75
C ALA A 387 -4.20 9.51 4.62
N GLN A 388 -2.89 9.23 4.57
CA GLN A 388 -1.81 10.20 4.33
C GLN A 388 -1.76 10.73 2.89
N LEU A 389 -2.41 10.05 1.95
CA LEU A 389 -2.46 10.42 0.53
C LEU A 389 -3.79 11.07 0.16
N VAL A 390 -4.84 10.77 0.93
CA VAL A 390 -6.18 11.30 0.71
C VAL A 390 -6.33 12.62 1.46
N ASP A 391 -6.03 13.72 0.76
CA ASP A 391 -6.30 15.07 1.26
C ASP A 391 -7.77 15.47 1.05
N LYS A 392 -8.17 16.62 1.60
CA LYS A 392 -9.51 17.21 1.48
C LYS A 392 -9.99 17.39 0.05
N ASP A 393 -9.08 17.76 -0.85
CA ASP A 393 -9.35 18.04 -2.25
C ASP A 393 -8.92 16.86 -3.16
N SER A 394 -8.73 15.69 -2.57
CA SER A 394 -8.40 14.48 -3.34
C SER A 394 -9.51 14.12 -4.33
N SER A 395 -9.09 13.64 -5.50
CA SER A 395 -9.99 13.16 -6.55
C SER A 395 -10.88 12.01 -6.07
N VAL A 396 -10.40 11.18 -5.13
CA VAL A 396 -11.16 10.07 -4.53
C VAL A 396 -12.41 10.62 -3.85
N VAL A 397 -12.25 11.58 -2.93
CA VAL A 397 -13.33 12.12 -2.11
C VAL A 397 -14.33 12.88 -2.97
N SER A 398 -13.87 13.70 -3.91
CA SER A 398 -14.77 14.42 -4.83
C SER A 398 -15.57 13.48 -5.72
N THR A 399 -14.96 12.38 -6.17
CA THR A 399 -15.65 11.39 -7.01
C THR A 399 -16.64 10.56 -6.19
N LEU A 400 -16.30 10.18 -4.96
CA LEU A 400 -17.25 9.53 -4.04
C LEU A 400 -18.45 10.43 -3.75
N GLU A 401 -18.23 11.71 -3.48
CA GLU A 401 -19.30 12.67 -3.28
C GLU A 401 -20.18 12.82 -4.52
N TYR A 402 -19.59 12.89 -5.72
CA TYR A 402 -20.35 12.94 -6.98
C TYR A 402 -21.19 11.67 -7.17
N HIS A 403 -20.63 10.49 -6.89
CA HIS A 403 -21.36 9.22 -6.98
C HIS A 403 -22.52 9.16 -5.96
N LEU A 404 -22.29 9.58 -4.72
CA LEU A 404 -23.32 9.65 -3.69
C LEU A 404 -24.41 10.67 -4.06
N GLY A 405 -24.02 11.87 -4.51
CA GLY A 405 -24.93 12.96 -4.86
C GLY A 405 -25.83 12.67 -6.06
N ARG A 406 -25.47 11.69 -6.89
CA ARG A 406 -26.35 11.20 -7.97
C ARG A 406 -27.57 10.44 -7.45
N TYR A 407 -27.45 9.77 -6.30
CA TYR A 407 -28.48 8.86 -5.77
C TYR A 407 -29.08 9.32 -4.45
N LEU A 408 -28.33 10.05 -3.64
CA LEU A 408 -28.71 10.52 -2.30
C LEU A 408 -29.01 12.01 -2.32
N LYS A 409 -29.76 12.47 -1.31
CA LYS A 409 -30.01 13.89 -1.07
C LYS A 409 -29.08 14.38 0.04
N ASP A 410 -28.77 15.68 0.00
CA ASP A 410 -28.02 16.40 1.04
C ASP A 410 -26.67 15.77 1.40
N VAL A 411 -25.82 15.55 0.39
CA VAL A 411 -24.46 15.02 0.65
C VAL A 411 -23.61 16.09 1.34
N ARG A 412 -23.05 15.76 2.50
CA ARG A 412 -22.24 16.66 3.33
C ARG A 412 -20.85 16.10 3.55
N ARG A 413 -19.87 16.99 3.60
CA ARG A 413 -18.48 16.69 3.96
C ARG A 413 -18.23 17.03 5.43
N HIS A 414 -17.62 16.10 6.15
CA HIS A 414 -17.18 16.28 7.52
C HIS A 414 -15.66 16.23 7.56
N TYR A 415 -15.03 17.18 8.25
CA TYR A 415 -13.58 17.27 8.31
C TYR A 415 -13.08 17.00 9.73
N VAL A 416 -12.09 16.12 9.84
CA VAL A 416 -11.38 15.83 11.09
C VAL A 416 -9.96 16.32 10.97
N LYS A 417 -9.48 17.06 11.97
CA LYS A 417 -8.08 17.43 12.10
C LYS A 417 -7.56 16.91 13.43
N ALA A 418 -6.30 16.48 13.45
CA ALA A 418 -5.63 16.21 14.72
C ALA A 418 -5.52 17.52 15.53
N ASP A 419 -5.67 17.43 16.85
CA ASP A 419 -5.41 18.58 17.73
C ASP A 419 -3.92 18.92 17.68
N LYS A 420 -3.60 20.22 17.73
CA LYS A 420 -2.23 20.73 17.65
C LYS A 420 -1.46 20.54 18.95
N ARG A 421 -2.15 20.46 20.10
CA ARG A 421 -1.53 20.34 21.42
C ARG A 421 -1.23 18.90 21.77
N ASP A 422 -2.21 18.01 21.58
CA ASP A 422 -2.09 16.57 21.79
C ASP A 422 -2.61 15.82 20.55
N PRO A 423 -1.78 15.64 19.51
CA PRO A 423 -2.19 14.95 18.29
C PRO A 423 -2.38 13.45 18.56
N GLU A 424 -3.61 12.95 18.40
CA GLU A 424 -3.92 11.50 18.49
C GLU A 424 -3.23 10.69 17.37
N PHE A 425 -2.90 11.35 16.26
CA PHE A 425 -2.12 10.80 15.16
C PHE A 425 -1.30 11.90 14.50
N VAL A 426 -0.16 11.51 13.92
CA VAL A 426 0.72 12.41 13.15
C VAL A 426 1.05 11.72 11.84
N PHE A 427 0.89 12.46 10.74
CA PHE A 427 1.30 11.98 9.43
C PHE A 427 2.68 12.49 9.06
N TYR A 428 3.36 11.76 8.20
CA TYR A 428 4.70 12.05 7.73
C TYR A 428 4.65 12.29 6.23
N ASP A 429 5.40 13.28 5.75
CA ASP A 429 5.54 13.54 4.32
C ASP A 429 6.60 12.62 3.66
N GLN A 430 6.79 12.74 2.35
CA GLN A 430 7.75 11.96 1.55
C GLN A 430 7.45 10.45 1.43
N LEU A 431 6.22 10.10 1.04
CA LEU A 431 5.81 8.70 0.80
C LEU A 431 6.35 8.09 -0.50
N LYS A 432 6.76 8.93 -1.46
CA LYS A 432 7.36 8.50 -2.73
C LYS A 432 8.71 9.19 -2.90
N GLN A 433 9.74 8.39 -3.14
CA GLN A 433 11.09 8.89 -3.40
C GLN A 433 11.66 8.22 -4.64
N THR A 434 12.41 8.99 -5.43
CA THR A 434 13.18 8.48 -6.57
C THR A 434 14.56 8.04 -6.10
N MET A 435 14.87 6.76 -6.31
CA MET A 435 16.17 6.17 -6.00
C MET A 435 16.98 6.05 -7.29
N ASN A 436 18.13 6.73 -7.33
CA ASN A 436 19.05 6.66 -8.46
C ASN A 436 20.18 5.68 -8.12
N ALA A 437 20.44 4.72 -9.01
CA ALA A 437 21.53 3.77 -8.88
C ALA A 437 22.69 4.18 -9.80
N TYR A 438 23.81 4.61 -9.21
CA TYR A 438 25.03 4.93 -9.94
C TYR A 438 25.97 3.74 -9.93
N ARG A 439 26.53 3.42 -11.11
CA ARG A 439 27.59 2.43 -11.23
C ARG A 439 28.92 3.07 -10.87
N VAL A 440 29.47 2.69 -9.73
CA VAL A 440 30.71 3.22 -9.18
C VAL A 440 31.80 2.15 -9.29
N LYS A 441 33.00 2.57 -9.69
CA LYS A 441 34.17 1.68 -9.71
C LYS A 441 34.78 1.59 -8.30
N PRO A 442 35.19 0.39 -7.85
CA PRO A 442 35.80 0.21 -6.53
C PRO A 442 37.12 0.98 -6.40
N ALA A 443 37.43 1.49 -5.20
CA ALA A 443 38.67 2.24 -4.95
C ALA A 443 39.96 1.46 -5.25
N ILE A 444 39.88 0.12 -5.25
CA ILE A 444 41.00 -0.76 -5.63
C ILE A 444 41.36 -0.59 -7.11
N PHE A 445 40.40 -0.21 -7.96
CA PHE A 445 40.67 0.09 -9.36
C PHE A 445 41.66 1.24 -9.51
N ASP A 446 41.50 2.32 -8.73
CA ASP A 446 42.41 3.45 -8.76
C ASP A 446 43.82 3.07 -8.27
N LEU A 447 43.92 2.15 -7.31
CA LEU A 447 45.20 1.63 -6.82
C LEU A 447 45.90 0.76 -7.86
N LEU A 448 45.15 -0.09 -8.58
CA LEU A 448 45.68 -0.85 -9.72
C LEU A 448 46.08 0.07 -10.87
N LEU A 449 45.29 1.10 -11.15
CA LEU A 449 45.62 2.11 -12.15
C LEU A 449 46.91 2.84 -11.77
N ALA A 450 47.04 3.27 -10.51
CA ALA A 450 48.26 3.89 -9.99
C ALA A 450 49.46 2.95 -10.08
N PHE A 451 49.28 1.66 -9.79
CA PHE A 451 50.32 0.65 -9.96
C PHE A 451 50.72 0.48 -11.44
N CYS A 452 49.75 0.42 -12.35
CA CYS A 452 50.01 0.35 -13.79
C CYS A 452 50.74 1.60 -14.31
N ILE A 453 50.36 2.79 -13.84
CA ILE A 453 51.03 4.06 -14.18
C ILE A 453 52.46 4.06 -13.63
N ALA A 454 52.67 3.63 -12.38
CA ALA A 454 54.00 3.53 -11.77
C ALA A 454 54.89 2.50 -12.49
N ALA A 455 54.34 1.36 -12.89
CA ALA A 455 55.05 0.34 -13.65
C ALA A 455 55.43 0.87 -15.05
N TYR A 456 54.51 1.57 -15.73
CA TYR A 456 54.76 2.19 -17.03
C TYR A 456 55.89 3.23 -16.95
N LEU A 457 55.81 4.15 -15.99
CA LEU A 457 56.86 5.15 -15.73
C LEU A 457 58.18 4.52 -15.25
N GLY A 458 58.14 3.38 -14.57
CA GLY A 458 59.34 2.63 -14.17
C GLY A 458 60.02 1.90 -15.32
N MET A 459 59.26 1.53 -16.37
CA MET A 459 59.82 0.90 -17.57
C MET A 459 60.59 1.90 -18.44
N GLU A 460 60.21 3.17 -18.51
CA GLU A 460 60.95 4.17 -19.32
C GLU A 460 62.44 4.34 -18.90
N PRO A 461 62.78 4.55 -17.61
CA PRO A 461 64.16 4.58 -17.15
C PRO A 461 64.86 3.22 -17.33
N ALA A 462 64.15 2.10 -17.18
CA ALA A 462 64.72 0.77 -17.37
C ALA A 462 65.05 0.49 -18.85
N VAL A 463 64.20 0.93 -19.78
CA VAL A 463 64.42 0.85 -21.23
C VAL A 463 65.53 1.81 -21.65
N HIS A 464 65.54 3.04 -21.12
CA HIS A 464 66.61 4.00 -21.36
C HIS A 464 67.96 3.51 -20.79
N PHE A 465 67.97 2.87 -19.62
CA PHE A 465 69.16 2.24 -19.03
C PHE A 465 69.60 0.99 -19.79
N CYS A 466 68.67 0.19 -20.33
CA CYS A 466 68.97 -0.93 -21.22
C CYS A 466 69.56 -0.44 -22.56
N LEU A 467 69.03 0.62 -23.16
CA LEU A 467 69.60 1.26 -24.35
C LEU A 467 70.97 1.89 -24.07
N PHE A 468 71.16 2.49 -22.89
CA PHE A 468 72.46 3.02 -22.45
C PHE A 468 73.48 1.89 -22.21
N LYS A 469 73.07 0.75 -21.63
CA LYS A 469 73.94 -0.44 -21.54
C LYS A 469 74.25 -1.04 -22.92
N GLN A 470 73.30 -1.03 -23.86
CA GLN A 470 73.51 -1.57 -25.20
C GLN A 470 74.47 -0.69 -26.04
N THR A 471 74.45 0.63 -25.85
CA THR A 471 75.45 1.56 -26.40
C THR A 471 76.81 1.39 -25.73
N HIS A 472 76.88 1.15 -24.42
CA HIS A 472 78.14 0.88 -23.71
C HIS A 472 78.75 -0.50 -24.06
N PHE A 473 77.92 -1.49 -24.40
CA PHE A 473 78.37 -2.81 -24.88
C PHE A 473 78.89 -2.74 -26.32
N LYS A 474 78.23 -1.96 -27.20
CA LYS A 474 78.76 -1.64 -28.55
C LYS A 474 80.02 -0.77 -28.49
N GLY A 475 80.15 0.09 -27.48
CA GLY A 475 81.35 0.89 -27.23
C GLY A 475 82.59 0.09 -26.84
N LYS A 476 82.45 -1.15 -26.36
CA LYS A 476 83.57 -2.06 -26.07
C LYS A 476 84.00 -2.94 -27.24
N GLN A 477 83.24 -2.97 -28.34
CA GLN A 477 83.60 -3.71 -29.56
C GLN A 477 84.22 -2.84 -30.66
N HIS A 478 84.16 -1.51 -30.52
CA HIS A 478 84.75 -0.55 -31.47
C HIS A 478 86.08 0.08 -30.99
N SER A 479 86.97 -0.72 -30.38
CA SER A 479 88.38 -0.34 -30.17
C SER A 479 89.31 -0.77 -31.32
N LEU A 480 88.77 -1.20 -32.45
CA LEU A 480 89.55 -1.55 -33.66
C LEU A 480 88.79 -1.10 -34.91
N ARG A 481 88.88 0.19 -35.22
CA ARG A 481 89.12 0.76 -36.57
C ARG A 481 88.78 2.25 -36.57
N SER A 482 89.84 3.05 -36.72
CA SER A 482 89.83 4.45 -37.11
C SER A 482 89.20 4.63 -38.50
N GLY A 483 88.40 5.69 -38.69
CA GLY A 483 87.89 6.05 -40.01
C GLY A 483 86.89 7.20 -40.06
N VAL A 484 87.40 8.44 -39.97
CA VAL A 484 87.05 9.61 -40.80
C VAL A 484 85.58 10.15 -40.85
N ALA A 485 85.49 11.42 -40.45
CA ALA A 485 84.65 12.53 -40.95
C ALA A 485 83.14 12.67 -40.59
N ASN A 486 82.89 13.77 -39.86
CA ASN A 486 81.84 14.80 -40.03
C ASN A 486 80.73 14.55 -41.06
N LEU A 487 79.47 14.67 -40.61
CA LEU A 487 78.48 15.55 -41.26
C LEU A 487 77.28 15.79 -40.33
N TRP A 488 77.21 17.02 -39.81
CA TRP A 488 76.00 17.61 -39.26
C TRP A 488 75.06 17.96 -40.41
N ALA A 489 73.85 17.39 -40.44
CA ALA A 489 72.72 17.93 -41.21
C ALA A 489 71.42 17.45 -40.57
N TRP A 490 70.70 18.37 -39.93
CA TRP A 490 69.30 18.23 -39.56
C TRP A 490 68.41 18.36 -40.79
N PRO A 491 67.29 17.64 -40.88
CA PRO A 491 66.14 18.09 -41.63
C PRO A 491 64.98 18.44 -40.68
N THR A 492 64.72 19.73 -40.57
CA THR A 492 63.44 20.28 -40.11
C THR A 492 62.34 19.95 -41.13
N HIS A 493 61.36 19.15 -40.74
CA HIS A 493 60.04 19.18 -41.36
C HIS A 493 59.00 19.38 -40.25
N LEU A 494 58.63 20.64 -40.04
CA LEU A 494 57.38 21.02 -39.39
C LEU A 494 56.25 20.73 -40.39
N THR A 495 55.45 19.71 -40.12
CA THR A 495 54.09 19.60 -40.66
C THR A 495 53.12 20.18 -39.64
N THR A 496 52.67 21.40 -39.94
CA THR A 496 51.47 22.01 -39.38
C THR A 496 50.25 21.17 -39.76
N LEU A 497 49.55 20.62 -38.78
CA LEU A 497 48.18 20.14 -38.95
C LEU A 497 47.30 20.71 -37.84
N ASN A 498 46.26 21.37 -38.33
CA ASN A 498 45.36 22.29 -37.64
C ASN A 498 44.65 21.69 -36.42
N LYS A 499 44.59 22.54 -35.39
CA LYS A 499 43.42 22.82 -34.55
C LYS A 499 42.10 22.32 -35.16
N ILE A 500 41.40 21.44 -34.45
CA ILE A 500 39.94 21.33 -34.47
C ILE A 500 39.51 21.35 -33.00
N GLU A 501 39.26 22.57 -32.52
CA GLU A 501 38.28 22.82 -31.46
C GLU A 501 36.92 22.76 -32.16
N ASP A 502 36.05 21.86 -31.74
CA ASP A 502 34.60 22.06 -31.81
C ASP A 502 33.94 21.09 -30.83
N SER A 503 33.80 21.58 -29.60
CA SER A 503 32.88 21.08 -28.59
C SER A 503 31.51 21.73 -28.84
N VAL A 504 30.56 20.94 -29.34
CA VAL A 504 29.13 21.26 -29.26
C VAL A 504 28.45 20.09 -28.54
N PHE A 505 28.03 20.36 -27.30
CA PHE A 505 27.05 19.56 -26.58
C PHE A 505 25.65 19.88 -27.12
N CYS A 506 24.92 18.84 -27.52
CA CYS A 506 23.47 18.76 -27.38
C CYS A 506 23.17 17.67 -26.36
#